data_AF-A0A9J6DYG8-F1
#
_entry.id   AF-A0A9J6DYG8-F1
#
_cell.length_a   1.000
_cell.length_b   1.000
_cell.length_c   1.000
_cell.angle_alpha   90.00
_cell.angle_beta   90.00
_cell.angle_gamma   90.00
#
_symmetry.space_group_name_H-M   'P 1'
#
loop_
_entity.id
_entity.type
_entity.pdbx_description
1 polymer ?
#
loop_
_entity_poly.entity_id
_entity_poly.type
_entity_poly.pdbx_seq_one_letter_code
_entity_poly.pdbx_strand_id
1 'polypeptide(L)'
;MGPEVGAMGRTGYTCVRRTLCCYNLLFWILGCGVTGVGVWLHVAYGGYSTLLPTHRVLSADGLCLTAGAITFLVAFLGCCGAWFQSRCMLATYFVLVILIFLLEFAAGTLGFIYRRHNAHSGEGA
;
A
#
# COMPACT_ATOMS: atom_id res chain seq x y z
N MET A 1 41.32 -14.94 -24.44
CA MET A 1 40.19 -14.11 -24.91
C MET A 1 38.98 -15.03 -25.01
N GLY A 2 38.00 -15.04 -24.11
CA GLY A 2 37.80 -14.34 -22.85
C GLY A 2 37.02 -15.25 -21.86
N PRO A 3 36.93 -14.86 -20.57
CA PRO A 3 36.27 -15.63 -19.50
C PRO A 3 34.74 -15.46 -19.51
N GLU A 4 34.01 -16.47 -20.00
CA GLU A 4 32.53 -16.44 -20.15
C GLU A 4 31.77 -17.19 -19.03
N VAL A 5 32.43 -17.67 -17.98
CA VAL A 5 31.78 -18.53 -16.96
C VAL A 5 32.11 -18.07 -15.55
N GLY A 6 31.56 -16.91 -15.16
CA GLY A 6 31.71 -16.39 -13.80
C GLY A 6 30.68 -15.35 -13.33
N ALA A 7 29.76 -14.90 -14.19
CA ALA A 7 28.87 -13.76 -13.89
C ALA A 7 27.50 -14.16 -13.30
N MET A 8 27.17 -15.44 -13.17
CA MET A 8 25.80 -15.89 -12.85
C MET A 8 25.44 -15.82 -11.35
N GLY A 9 26.39 -15.55 -10.44
CA GLY A 9 26.12 -15.47 -9.00
C GLY A 9 25.92 -14.05 -8.42
N ARG A 10 26.48 -13.02 -9.08
CA ARG A 10 26.37 -11.61 -8.64
C ARG A 10 25.29 -10.81 -9.36
N THR A 11 24.86 -11.27 -10.54
CA THR A 11 23.89 -10.56 -11.39
C THR A 11 22.47 -10.59 -10.82
N GLY A 12 22.05 -11.71 -10.20
CA GLY A 12 20.70 -11.87 -9.67
C GLY A 12 20.33 -10.84 -8.58
N TYR A 13 21.24 -10.56 -7.65
CA TYR A 13 21.02 -9.55 -6.61
C TYR A 13 20.83 -8.14 -7.19
N THR A 14 21.59 -7.80 -8.22
CA THR A 14 21.49 -6.51 -8.92
C THR A 14 20.18 -6.42 -9.70
N CYS A 15 19.74 -7.50 -10.35
CA CYS A 15 18.44 -7.57 -11.03
C CYS A 15 17.29 -7.37 -10.04
N VAL A 16 17.29 -8.10 -8.91
CA VAL A 16 16.26 -8.00 -7.87
C VAL A 16 16.22 -6.59 -7.28
N ARG A 17 17.38 -6.00 -6.96
CA ARG A 17 17.47 -4.63 -6.43
C ARG A 17 16.95 -3.60 -7.43
N ARG A 18 17.24 -3.76 -8.73
CA ARG A 18 16.76 -2.87 -9.78
C ARG A 18 15.25 -2.98 -9.98
N THR A 19 14.73 -4.20 -10.03
CA THR A 19 13.29 -4.47 -10.14
C THR A 19 12.53 -3.89 -8.95
N LEU A 20 13.01 -4.11 -7.72
CA LEU A 20 12.40 -3.55 -6.50
C LEU A 20 12.37 -2.01 -6.51
N CYS A 21 13.43 -1.38 -7.01
CA CYS A 21 13.50 0.07 -7.14
C CYS A 21 12.47 0.60 -8.16
N CYS A 22 12.39 -0.03 -9.34
CA CYS A 22 11.39 0.34 -10.35
C CYS A 22 9.96 0.17 -9.84
N TYR A 23 9.63 -0.95 -9.20
CA TYR A 23 8.30 -1.17 -8.64
C TYR A 23 7.97 -0.15 -7.53
N ASN A 24 8.90 0.13 -6.60
CA ASN A 24 8.66 1.14 -5.55
C ASN A 24 8.44 2.54 -6.13
N LEU A 25 9.17 2.94 -7.17
CA LEU A 25 8.95 4.22 -7.85
C LEU A 25 7.58 4.30 -8.53
N LEU A 26 7.14 3.22 -9.17
CA LEU A 26 5.80 3.16 -9.76
C LEU A 26 4.72 3.26 -8.69
N PHE A 27 4.84 2.50 -7.59
CA PHE A 27 3.92 2.59 -6.46
C PHE A 27 3.93 3.97 -5.80
N TRP A 28 5.07 4.65 -5.76
CA TRP A 28 5.18 6.00 -5.25
C TRP A 28 4.39 7.00 -6.11
N ILE A 29 4.55 6.96 -7.45
CA ILE A 29 3.80 7.81 -8.39
C ILE A 29 2.30 7.54 -8.28
N LEU A 30 1.91 6.25 -8.22
CA LEU A 30 0.52 5.86 -8.02
C LEU A 30 -0.03 6.34 -6.67
N GLY A 31 0.73 6.22 -5.59
CA GLY A 31 0.37 6.71 -4.26
C GLY A 31 0.17 8.22 -4.22
N CYS A 32 1.02 8.99 -4.90
CA CYS A 32 0.82 10.44 -5.10
C CYS A 32 -0.49 10.73 -5.84
N GLY A 33 -0.77 9.98 -6.91
CA GLY A 33 -2.02 10.12 -7.67
C GLY A 33 -3.26 9.82 -6.82
N VAL A 34 -3.27 8.71 -6.11
CA VAL A 34 -4.39 8.31 -5.23
C VAL A 34 -4.57 9.29 -4.08
N THR A 35 -3.49 9.77 -3.47
CA THR A 35 -3.55 10.78 -2.41
C THR A 35 -4.07 12.11 -2.96
N GLY A 36 -3.63 12.52 -4.15
CA GLY A 36 -4.12 13.71 -4.84
C GLY A 36 -5.61 13.63 -5.17
N VAL A 37 -6.07 12.48 -5.65
CA VAL A 37 -7.51 12.22 -5.88
C VAL A 37 -8.28 12.21 -4.57
N GLY A 38 -7.73 11.62 -3.51
CA GLY A 38 -8.33 11.62 -2.17
C GLY A 38 -8.47 13.04 -1.61
N VAL A 39 -7.44 13.88 -1.75
CA VAL A 39 -7.48 15.30 -1.35
C VAL A 39 -8.46 16.08 -2.22
N TRP A 40 -8.48 15.83 -3.54
CA TRP A 40 -9.44 16.45 -4.45
C TRP A 40 -10.88 16.09 -4.06
N LEU A 41 -11.16 14.83 -3.77
CA LEU A 41 -12.45 14.37 -3.24
C LEU A 41 -12.76 15.08 -1.91
N HIS A 42 -11.80 15.12 -0.99
CA HIS A 42 -11.98 15.74 0.32
C HIS A 42 -12.32 17.23 0.21
N VAL A 43 -11.71 17.96 -0.73
CA VAL A 43 -11.97 19.38 -0.96
C VAL A 43 -13.28 19.60 -1.74
N ALA A 44 -13.53 18.82 -2.80
CA ALA A 44 -14.73 18.93 -3.63
C ALA A 44 -16.01 18.53 -2.87
N TYR A 45 -15.94 17.54 -1.99
CA TYR A 45 -17.04 17.06 -1.16
C TYR A 45 -16.98 17.56 0.29
N GLY A 46 -15.95 18.34 0.67
CA GLY A 46 -15.74 18.88 2.01
C GLY A 46 -16.83 19.83 2.51
N GLY A 47 -17.68 20.32 1.60
CA GLY A 47 -18.91 21.06 1.92
C GLY A 47 -20.08 20.21 2.45
N TYR A 48 -19.99 18.87 2.38
CA TYR A 48 -21.03 17.93 2.85
C TYR A 48 -20.67 17.23 4.17
N SER A 49 -19.65 17.73 4.87
CA SER A 49 -19.20 17.24 6.18
C SER A 49 -20.27 17.34 7.29
N THR A 50 -21.41 17.96 7.00
CA THR A 50 -22.58 18.11 7.89
C THR A 50 -23.66 17.03 7.71
N LEU A 51 -23.64 16.22 6.65
CA LEU A 51 -24.75 15.30 6.35
C LEU A 51 -24.55 13.85 6.83
N LEU A 52 -23.32 13.40 7.08
CA LEU A 52 -23.06 12.03 7.57
C LEU A 52 -21.99 12.02 8.69
N PRO A 53 -22.35 12.34 9.94
CA PRO A 53 -21.42 12.31 11.07
C PRO A 53 -20.98 10.89 11.46
N THR A 54 -21.74 9.86 11.06
CA THR A 54 -21.65 8.53 11.68
C THR A 54 -20.59 7.61 11.06
N HIS A 55 -20.10 7.87 9.84
CA HIS A 55 -19.22 6.93 9.12
C HIS A 55 -18.01 7.57 8.44
N ARG A 56 -17.42 8.61 9.05
CA ARG A 56 -16.27 9.38 8.53
C ARG A 56 -15.04 8.51 8.14
N VAL A 57 -14.92 7.31 8.71
CA VAL A 57 -13.86 6.33 8.41
C VAL A 57 -14.21 5.30 7.31
N LEU A 58 -15.49 5.15 6.94
CA LEU A 58 -15.92 4.32 5.81
C LEU A 58 -16.17 5.12 4.52
N SER A 59 -16.11 6.46 4.60
CA SER A 59 -16.26 7.30 3.42
C SER A 59 -15.11 7.08 2.44
N ALA A 60 -15.45 7.02 1.14
CA ALA A 60 -14.50 6.71 0.07
C ALA A 60 -13.30 7.69 0.03
N ASP A 61 -13.50 8.95 0.43
CA ASP A 61 -12.43 9.94 0.55
C ASP A 61 -11.44 9.58 1.67
N GLY A 62 -11.93 9.18 2.85
CA GLY A 62 -11.09 8.81 3.99
C GLY A 62 -10.27 7.54 3.74
N LEU A 63 -10.85 6.54 3.07
CA LEU A 63 -10.12 5.34 2.65
C LEU A 63 -9.05 5.68 1.61
N CYS A 64 -9.38 6.44 0.57
CA CYS A 64 -8.41 6.83 -0.46
C CYS A 64 -7.25 7.65 0.12
N LEU A 65 -7.53 8.56 1.05
CA LEU A 65 -6.51 9.42 1.66
C LEU A 65 -5.60 8.62 2.61
N THR A 66 -6.18 7.76 3.45
CA THR A 66 -5.43 6.92 4.39
C THR A 66 -4.61 5.86 3.65
N ALA A 67 -5.21 5.14 2.69
CA ALA A 67 -4.51 4.14 1.89
C ALA A 67 -3.42 4.77 1.00
N GLY A 68 -3.69 5.93 0.40
CA GLY A 68 -2.72 6.70 -0.37
C GLY A 68 -1.52 7.13 0.45
N ALA A 69 -1.75 7.67 1.66
CA ALA A 69 -0.69 8.08 2.56
C ALA A 69 0.19 6.91 3.04
N ILE A 70 -0.41 5.77 3.39
CA ILE A 70 0.32 4.55 3.79
C ILE A 70 1.19 4.06 2.62
N THR A 71 0.62 4.00 1.41
CA THR A 71 1.33 3.56 0.20
C THR A 71 2.49 4.49 -0.13
N PHE A 72 2.30 5.80 0.01
CA PHE A 72 3.35 6.80 -0.18
C PHE A 72 4.51 6.62 0.81
N LEU A 73 4.21 6.44 2.10
CA LEU A 73 5.23 6.23 3.14
C LEU A 73 6.01 4.93 2.93
N VAL A 74 5.32 3.83 2.61
CA VAL A 74 5.95 2.53 2.33
C VAL A 74 6.87 2.62 1.10
N ALA A 75 6.43 3.31 0.04
CA ALA A 75 7.22 3.49 -1.17
C ALA A 75 8.42 4.44 -0.97
N PHE A 76 8.27 5.48 -0.15
CA PHE A 76 9.37 6.38 0.23
C PHE A 76 10.42 5.63 1.07
N LEU A 77 9.99 4.83 2.05
CA LEU A 77 10.86 3.96 2.83
C LEU A 77 11.57 2.91 1.96
N GLY A 78 10.89 2.40 0.92
CA GLY A 78 11.48 1.52 -0.10
C GLY A 78 12.57 2.22 -0.93
N CYS A 79 12.36 3.48 -1.34
CA CYS A 79 13.37 4.26 -2.03
C CYS A 79 14.55 4.64 -1.12
N CYS A 80 14.29 5.07 0.12
CA CYS A 80 15.33 5.31 1.13
C CYS A 80 16.14 4.04 1.42
N GLY A 81 15.50 2.87 1.47
CA GLY A 81 16.16 1.57 1.61
C GLY A 81 16.96 1.14 0.37
N ALA A 82 16.66 1.68 -0.81
CA ALA A 82 17.46 1.46 -2.02
C ALA A 82 18.70 2.38 -2.04
N TRP A 83 18.57 3.61 -1.53
CA TRP A 83 19.67 4.59 -1.39
C TRP A 83 20.64 4.22 -0.27
N PHE A 84 20.15 3.72 0.87
CA PHE A 84 21.00 3.21 1.93
C PHE A 84 21.39 1.77 1.60
N GLN A 85 22.67 1.53 1.29
CA GLN A 85 23.22 0.21 0.94
C GLN A 85 23.29 -0.75 2.14
N SER A 86 22.23 -0.82 2.93
CA SER A 86 22.05 -1.64 4.13
C SER A 86 21.12 -2.80 3.82
N ARG A 87 21.63 -4.03 3.93
CA ARG A 87 20.83 -5.25 3.74
C ARG A 87 19.67 -5.37 4.74
N CYS A 88 19.77 -4.73 5.91
CA CYS A 88 18.72 -4.73 6.91
C CYS A 88 17.49 -3.94 6.44
N MET A 89 17.66 -2.89 5.65
CA MET A 89 16.53 -2.03 5.25
C MET A 89 15.61 -2.70 4.21
N LEU A 90 16.20 -3.51 3.31
CA LEU A 90 15.44 -4.32 2.37
C LEU A 90 14.68 -5.46 3.08
N ALA A 91 15.29 -6.05 4.11
CA ALA A 91 14.64 -7.05 4.94
C ALA A 91 13.44 -6.47 5.70
N THR A 92 13.58 -5.28 6.31
CA THR A 92 12.45 -4.60 6.96
C THR A 92 11.34 -4.24 5.98
N TYR A 93 11.65 -3.84 4.74
CA TYR A 93 10.63 -3.61 3.71
C TYR A 93 9.83 -4.89 3.42
N PHE A 94 10.52 -6.02 3.25
CA PHE A 94 9.87 -7.30 3.00
C PHE A 94 8.96 -7.73 4.16
N VAL A 95 9.43 -7.55 5.40
CA VAL A 95 8.65 -7.82 6.61
C VAL A 95 7.42 -6.91 6.70
N LEU A 96 7.57 -5.61 6.41
CA LEU A 96 6.46 -4.66 6.41
C LEU A 96 5.39 -5.03 5.37
N VAL A 97 5.79 -5.41 4.15
CA VAL A 97 4.84 -5.83 3.10
C VAL A 97 4.11 -7.11 3.49
N ILE A 98 4.80 -8.10 4.05
CA ILE A 98 4.16 -9.32 4.56
C ILE A 98 3.16 -8.97 5.66
N LEU A 99 3.53 -8.08 6.57
CA LEU A 99 2.66 -7.67 7.68
C LEU A 99 1.41 -6.93 7.17
N ILE A 100 1.56 -6.04 6.18
CA ILE A 100 0.43 -5.37 5.51
C ILE A 100 -0.47 -6.41 4.83
N PHE A 101 0.10 -7.38 4.12
CA PHE A 101 -0.68 -8.43 3.45
C PHE A 101 -1.50 -9.28 4.43
N LEU A 102 -0.90 -9.67 5.56
CA LEU A 102 -1.62 -10.40 6.62
C LEU A 102 -2.74 -9.55 7.22
N LEU A 103 -2.50 -8.25 7.41
CA LEU A 103 -3.47 -7.32 7.99
C LEU A 103 -4.63 -7.04 7.02
N GLU A 104 -4.36 -6.86 5.73
CA GLU A 104 -5.39 -6.77 4.68
C GLU A 104 -6.20 -8.07 4.56
N PHE A 105 -5.54 -9.23 4.59
CA PHE A 105 -6.23 -10.52 4.52
C PHE A 105 -7.13 -10.75 5.74
N ALA A 106 -6.65 -10.40 6.94
CA ALA A 106 -7.45 -10.44 8.16
C ALA A 106 -8.63 -9.46 8.08
N ALA A 107 -8.40 -8.22 7.66
CA ALA A 107 -9.44 -7.22 7.51
C ALA A 107 -10.50 -7.63 6.47
N GLY A 108 -10.08 -8.20 5.33
CA GLY A 108 -10.97 -8.72 4.29
C GLY A 108 -11.81 -9.90 4.78
N THR A 109 -11.20 -10.81 5.54
CA THR A 109 -11.90 -11.96 6.12
C THR A 109 -12.91 -11.51 7.19
N LEU A 110 -12.50 -10.61 8.08
CA LEU A 110 -13.40 -10.00 9.07
C LEU A 110 -14.54 -9.25 8.39
N GLY A 111 -14.25 -8.44 7.37
CA GLY A 111 -15.26 -7.73 6.60
C GLY A 111 -16.27 -8.67 5.93
N PHE A 112 -15.81 -9.81 5.40
CA PHE A 112 -16.69 -10.83 4.82
C PHE A 112 -17.62 -11.47 5.87
N ILE A 113 -17.08 -11.80 7.04
CA ILE A 113 -17.84 -12.40 8.15
C ILE A 113 -18.85 -11.40 8.73
N TYR A 114 -18.43 -10.16 8.98
CA TYR A 114 -19.32 -9.09 9.45
C TYR A 114 -20.44 -8.80 8.45
N ARG A 115 -20.15 -8.80 7.14
CA ARG A 115 -21.19 -8.65 6.12
C ARG A 115 -22.19 -9.81 6.14
N ARG A 116 -21.72 -11.04 6.36
CA ARG A 116 -22.59 -12.22 6.56
C ARG A 116 -23.46 -12.10 7.81
N HIS A 117 -22.91 -11.62 8.92
CA HIS A 117 -23.65 -11.45 10.17
C HIS A 117 -24.68 -10.31 10.10
N ASN A 118 -24.29 -9.17 9.52
CA ASN A 118 -25.19 -8.01 9.33
C ASN A 118 -26.29 -8.28 8.28
N ALA A 119 -26.04 -9.16 7.29
CA ALA A 119 -27.07 -9.57 6.33
C ALA A 119 -28.17 -10.42 6.98
N HIS A 120 -27.86 -11.23 8.00
CA HIS A 120 -28.87 -12.02 8.72
C HIS A 120 -29.79 -11.19 9.63
N SER A 121 -29.36 -9.99 10.06
CA SER A 121 -30.17 -9.13 10.92
C SER A 121 -31.18 -8.25 10.15
N GLY A 122 -31.07 -8.18 8.81
CA GLY A 122 -31.94 -7.37 7.95
C GLY A 122 -33.15 -8.10 7.37
N GLU A 123 -33.25 -9.42 7.55
CA GLU A 123 -34.37 -10.24 7.04
C GLU A 123 -35.49 -10.43 8.09
N GLY A 124 -35.39 -9.73 9.23
CA GLY A 124 -36.36 -9.72 10.32
C GLY A 124 -37.05 -8.37 10.55
N ALA A 125 -37.00 -7.46 9.57
CA ALA A 125 -37.71 -6.17 9.59
C ALA A 125 -38.71 -6.08 8.42
#